data_AF-A0A0F9BAZ1-F1
#
_entry.id   AF-A0A0F9BAZ1-F1
#
_cell.length_a   1.000
_cell.length_b   1.000
_cell.length_c   1.000
_cell.angle_alpha   90.00
_cell.angle_beta   90.00
_cell.angle_gamma   90.00
#
_symmetry.space_group_name_H-M   'P 1'
#
loop_
_entity.id
_entity.type
_entity.pdbx_description
1 polymer ?
#
loop_
_entity_poly.entity_id
_entity_poly.type
_entity_poly.pdbx_seq_one_letter_code
_entity_poly.pdbx_strand_id
1 'polypeptide(L)'
;CTAYVVGVTGERMTHVTCTGWGDGSPIVKSNAYDNPFWNQTAMFTTDGGNSFRVAIYWRGPLGGCERGQWFGQKMSFYEPTPNGMGCVIRRPSEQTETDDAGFVRKMAKFEKFRQPKWWRTTMLPKPLRHPSGHDGSHTFLTHEFIDALVHERPPTVDVYEALAMTVPGIIAHQSALAGGKQLKIPSFDPKR
;
A
#
# COMPACT_ATOMS: atom_id res chain seq x y z
N CYS A 1 1.57 -0.22 4.18
CA CYS A 1 0.72 -0.62 3.02
C CYS A 1 -0.41 0.36 2.73
N THR A 2 -1.19 0.80 3.72
CA THR A 2 -2.27 1.80 3.58
C THR A 2 -1.84 3.13 2.97
N ALA A 3 -0.60 3.54 3.20
CA ALA A 3 0.03 4.70 2.56
C ALA A 3 -0.01 4.67 1.02
N TYR A 4 -0.16 3.51 0.36
CA TYR A 4 -0.29 3.47 -1.09
C TYR A 4 -1.57 4.11 -1.63
N VAL A 5 -2.68 4.06 -0.91
CA VAL A 5 -3.91 4.75 -1.33
C VAL A 5 -3.75 6.23 -1.02
N VAL A 6 -3.48 6.53 0.25
CA VAL A 6 -3.38 7.90 0.75
C VAL A 6 -2.37 8.71 -0.05
N GLY A 7 -1.15 8.19 -0.27
CA GLY A 7 -0.09 8.88 -0.99
C GLY A 7 -0.25 8.97 -2.51
N VAL A 8 -1.09 8.12 -3.13
CA VAL A 8 -1.29 8.13 -4.60
C VAL A 8 -2.54 8.90 -4.99
N THR A 9 -3.63 8.76 -4.24
CA THR A 9 -4.92 9.35 -4.59
C THR A 9 -5.39 10.42 -3.62
N GLY A 10 -4.84 10.49 -2.41
CA GLY A 10 -5.33 11.35 -1.34
C GLY A 10 -6.63 10.85 -0.69
N GLU A 11 -7.21 9.76 -1.16
CA GLU A 11 -8.47 9.23 -0.63
C GLU A 11 -8.33 8.69 0.80
N ARG A 12 -9.43 8.76 1.55
CA ARG A 12 -9.51 8.25 2.92
C ARG A 12 -10.27 6.93 2.94
N MET A 13 -9.75 5.95 3.67
CA MET A 13 -10.47 4.70 3.92
C MET A 13 -11.63 4.96 4.89
N THR A 14 -12.84 4.59 4.51
CA THR A 14 -14.09 4.85 5.27
C THR A 14 -14.64 3.61 5.95
N HIS A 15 -14.44 2.43 5.36
CA HIS A 15 -14.91 1.15 5.91
C HIS A 15 -13.88 0.06 5.68
N VAL A 16 -13.89 -0.96 6.53
CA VAL A 16 -13.04 -2.14 6.39
C VAL A 16 -13.73 -3.40 6.88
N THR A 17 -13.53 -4.50 6.18
CA THR A 17 -13.68 -5.86 6.71
C THR A 17 -12.32 -6.55 6.67
N CYS A 18 -11.97 -7.29 7.72
CA CYS A 18 -10.70 -7.99 7.80
C CYS A 18 -10.89 -9.37 8.39
N THR A 19 -10.23 -10.37 7.80
CA THR A 19 -10.15 -11.72 8.35
C THR A 19 -8.72 -12.03 8.75
N GLY A 20 -8.58 -12.81 9.82
CA GLY A 20 -7.28 -13.23 10.35
C GLY A 20 -7.18 -14.74 10.44
N TRP A 21 -5.95 -15.24 10.32
CA TRP A 21 -5.61 -16.63 10.58
C TRP A 21 -4.48 -16.71 11.62
N GLY A 22 -4.63 -17.63 12.57
CA GLY A 22 -3.66 -17.93 13.60
C GLY A 22 -3.73 -19.40 14.01
N ASP A 23 -2.63 -19.93 14.52
CA ASP A 23 -2.53 -21.33 14.96
C ASP A 23 -2.41 -21.45 16.49
N GLY A 24 -2.65 -20.35 17.20
CA GLY A 24 -2.56 -20.29 18.65
C GLY A 24 -1.13 -20.35 19.22
N SER A 25 -0.11 -20.15 18.39
CA SER A 25 1.30 -20.09 18.83
C SER A 25 1.50 -19.11 19.99
N PRO A 26 2.34 -19.45 20.99
CA PRO A 26 2.66 -18.54 22.10
C PRO A 26 3.22 -17.19 21.66
N ILE A 27 3.91 -17.12 20.50
CA ILE A 27 4.48 -15.87 19.99
C ILE A 27 3.38 -14.85 19.69
N VAL A 28 2.33 -15.27 18.98
CA VAL A 28 1.19 -14.38 18.73
C VAL A 28 0.34 -14.21 19.98
N LYS A 29 0.28 -15.16 20.91
CA LYS A 29 -0.47 -14.94 22.16
C LYS A 29 0.21 -13.99 23.15
N SER A 30 1.54 -13.85 23.08
CA SER A 30 2.34 -13.05 24.00
C SER A 30 2.69 -11.69 23.39
N ASN A 31 1.68 -10.90 23.01
CA ASN A 31 1.87 -9.54 22.52
C ASN A 31 0.96 -8.54 23.25
N ALA A 32 1.33 -7.25 23.22
CA ALA A 32 0.64 -6.18 23.95
C ALA A 32 -0.75 -5.79 23.41
N TYR A 33 -1.18 -6.39 22.29
CA TYR A 33 -2.39 -6.02 21.56
C TYR A 33 -3.39 -7.18 21.44
N ASP A 34 -3.21 -8.25 22.21
CA ASP A 34 -4.06 -9.46 22.19
C ASP A 34 -4.24 -10.07 20.78
N ASN A 35 -3.34 -9.79 19.85
CA ASN A 35 -3.45 -10.27 18.47
C ASN A 35 -3.27 -11.79 18.37
N PRO A 36 -4.29 -12.59 17.99
CA PRO A 36 -4.14 -14.03 17.87
C PRO A 36 -3.64 -14.46 16.47
N PHE A 37 -3.43 -13.52 15.54
CA PHE A 37 -3.24 -13.80 14.12
C PHE A 37 -1.78 -13.67 13.68
N TRP A 38 -1.35 -14.59 12.82
CA TRP A 38 -0.12 -14.47 12.03
C TRP A 38 -0.35 -13.67 10.75
N ASN A 39 -1.51 -13.90 10.14
CA ASN A 39 -1.82 -13.46 8.80
C ASN A 39 -3.17 -12.74 8.84
N GLN A 40 -3.24 -11.55 8.26
CA GLN A 40 -4.50 -10.82 8.13
C GLN A 40 -4.66 -10.28 6.72
N THR A 41 -5.89 -10.35 6.20
CA THR A 41 -6.28 -9.71 4.94
C THR A 41 -7.45 -8.78 5.18
N ALA A 42 -7.29 -7.52 4.79
CA ALA A 42 -8.28 -6.47 4.92
C ALA A 42 -8.75 -6.00 3.54
N MET A 43 -10.04 -5.75 3.41
CA MET A 43 -10.66 -5.09 2.26
C MET A 43 -11.27 -3.77 2.72
N PHE A 44 -10.78 -2.67 2.16
CA PHE A 44 -11.19 -1.31 2.46
C PHE A 44 -12.08 -0.74 1.36
N THR A 45 -13.01 0.12 1.78
CA THR A 45 -13.71 1.07 0.91
C THR A 45 -13.19 2.47 1.23
N THR A 46 -12.99 3.28 0.20
CA THR A 46 -12.53 4.67 0.31
C THR A 46 -13.67 5.67 0.11
N ASP A 47 -13.44 6.94 0.42
CA ASP A 47 -14.39 8.04 0.18
C ASP A 47 -14.54 8.39 -1.31
N GLY A 48 -13.54 8.07 -2.15
CA GLY A 48 -13.66 8.11 -3.61
C GLY A 48 -14.36 6.91 -4.24
N GLY A 49 -14.83 5.95 -3.41
CA GLY A 49 -15.55 4.76 -3.87
C GLY A 49 -14.64 3.64 -4.40
N ASN A 50 -13.32 3.78 -4.30
CA ASN A 50 -12.37 2.75 -4.66
C ASN A 50 -12.26 1.65 -3.60
N SER A 51 -11.91 0.44 -4.05
CA SER A 51 -11.57 -0.68 -3.17
C SER A 51 -10.06 -0.79 -3.02
N PHE A 52 -9.61 -1.20 -1.83
CA PHE A 52 -8.21 -1.40 -1.56
C PHE A 52 -8.00 -2.62 -0.67
N ARG A 53 -7.12 -3.53 -1.09
CA ARG A 53 -6.83 -4.76 -0.36
C ARG A 53 -5.43 -4.71 0.23
N VAL A 54 -5.32 -5.01 1.51
CA VAL A 54 -4.04 -5.20 2.22
C VAL A 54 -3.96 -6.61 2.76
N ALA A 55 -2.80 -7.24 2.63
CA ALA A 55 -2.49 -8.50 3.29
C ALA A 55 -1.15 -8.38 4.02
N ILE A 56 -1.12 -8.78 5.28
CA ILE A 56 0.09 -8.85 6.11
C ILE A 56 0.24 -10.27 6.57
N TYR A 57 1.14 -11.02 5.95
CA TYR A 57 1.32 -12.44 6.20
C TYR A 57 2.72 -12.71 6.75
N TRP A 58 2.80 -12.99 8.05
CA TRP A 58 4.06 -13.33 8.71
C TRP A 58 4.37 -14.83 8.68
N ARG A 59 3.39 -15.68 8.34
CA ARG A 59 3.56 -17.13 8.37
C ARG A 59 3.08 -17.83 7.11
N GLY A 60 3.96 -18.63 6.52
CA GLY A 60 3.70 -19.43 5.34
C GLY A 60 4.86 -19.39 4.33
N PRO A 61 4.94 -20.32 3.37
CA PRO A 61 5.98 -20.35 2.35
C PRO A 61 5.69 -19.36 1.21
N LEU A 62 5.73 -18.05 1.51
CA LEU A 62 5.19 -17.00 0.63
C LEU A 62 6.25 -16.18 -0.13
N GLY A 63 7.50 -16.22 0.34
CA GLY A 63 8.56 -15.31 -0.11
C GLY A 63 8.36 -13.89 0.45
N GLY A 64 9.29 -13.43 1.29
CA GLY A 64 9.20 -12.11 1.91
C GLY A 64 9.20 -10.99 0.87
N CYS A 65 8.17 -10.14 0.88
CA CYS A 65 8.10 -8.95 0.05
C CYS A 65 7.13 -7.92 0.63
N GLU A 66 7.43 -6.65 0.38
CA GLU A 66 6.48 -5.54 0.46
C GLU A 66 6.17 -5.15 -0.98
N ARG A 67 4.89 -5.17 -1.39
CA ARG A 67 4.52 -4.86 -2.77
C ARG A 67 3.13 -4.26 -2.90
N GLY A 68 2.97 -3.42 -3.91
CA GLY A 68 1.72 -2.81 -4.36
C GLY A 68 1.34 -3.23 -5.78
N GLN A 69 0.05 -3.14 -6.06
CA GLN A 69 -0.52 -3.24 -7.40
C GLN A 69 -1.58 -2.16 -7.53
N TRP A 70 -1.52 -1.41 -8.62
CA TRP A 70 -2.46 -0.34 -8.93
C TRP A 70 -3.17 -0.68 -10.21
N PHE A 71 -4.49 -0.62 -10.20
CA PHE A 71 -5.34 -0.91 -11.35
C PHE A 71 -6.05 0.36 -11.75
N GLY A 72 -5.78 0.85 -12.96
CA GLY A 72 -6.37 2.07 -13.48
C GLY A 72 -6.92 1.87 -14.88
N GLN A 73 -7.81 2.77 -15.28
CA GLN A 73 -8.44 2.73 -16.61
C GLN A 73 -7.44 2.98 -17.75
N LYS A 74 -6.39 3.77 -17.49
CA LYS A 74 -5.36 4.13 -18.48
C LYS A 74 -4.08 3.34 -18.33
N MET A 75 -3.80 2.87 -17.11
CA MET A 75 -2.55 2.22 -16.76
C MET A 75 -2.74 1.40 -15.49
N SER A 76 -2.16 0.20 -15.47
CA SER A 76 -1.99 -0.59 -14.25
C SER A 76 -0.51 -0.85 -14.01
N PHE A 77 -0.08 -0.75 -12.76
CA PHE A 77 1.30 -0.94 -12.34
C PHE A 77 1.40 -2.09 -11.34
N TYR A 78 2.42 -2.91 -11.52
CA TYR A 78 2.71 -4.06 -10.68
C TYR A 78 4.15 -3.94 -10.19
N GLU A 79 4.34 -3.95 -8.88
CA GLU A 79 5.66 -4.09 -8.28
C GLU A 79 6.19 -5.54 -8.38
N PRO A 80 7.51 -5.74 -8.16
CA PRO A 80 8.11 -7.04 -8.26
C PRO A 80 7.46 -8.08 -7.34
N THR A 81 7.41 -9.32 -7.81
CA THR A 81 6.96 -10.46 -7.04
C THR A 81 8.15 -11.32 -6.62
N PRO A 82 8.10 -11.98 -5.45
CA PRO A 82 9.16 -12.88 -5.01
C PRO A 82 9.30 -14.11 -5.92
N ASN A 83 8.30 -14.36 -6.80
CA ASN A 83 8.28 -15.48 -7.74
C ASN A 83 8.87 -15.12 -9.12
N GLY A 84 9.59 -14.00 -9.23
CA GLY A 84 10.43 -13.70 -10.40
C GLY A 84 9.84 -12.73 -11.43
N MET A 85 8.67 -12.15 -11.18
CA MET A 85 8.17 -11.06 -12.03
C MET A 85 8.73 -9.73 -11.54
N GLY A 86 9.44 -8.99 -12.40
CA GLY A 86 9.89 -7.62 -12.10
C GLY A 86 8.74 -6.60 -12.17
N CYS A 87 9.06 -5.30 -12.14
CA CYS A 87 8.03 -4.28 -12.30
C CYS A 87 7.41 -4.33 -13.70
N VAL A 88 6.08 -4.24 -13.77
CA VAL A 88 5.32 -4.32 -15.03
C VAL A 88 4.34 -3.16 -15.11
N ILE A 89 4.21 -2.59 -16.30
CA ILE A 89 3.12 -1.68 -16.66
C ILE A 89 2.21 -2.37 -17.69
N ARG A 90 0.90 -2.22 -17.49
CA ARG A 90 -0.13 -2.59 -18.47
C ARG A 90 -0.85 -1.33 -18.95
N ARG A 91 -1.03 -1.19 -20.26
CA ARG A 91 -1.80 -0.09 -20.88
C ARG A 91 -2.77 -0.64 -21.93
N PRO A 92 -3.86 0.07 -22.24
CA PRO A 92 -4.68 -0.24 -23.40
C PRO A 92 -3.82 -0.31 -24.66
N SER A 93 -4.07 -1.30 -25.51
CA SER A 93 -3.53 -1.34 -26.86
C SER A 93 -4.61 -1.06 -27.90
N GLU A 94 -4.21 -0.81 -29.14
CA GLU A 94 -5.15 -0.71 -30.27
C GLU A 94 -5.58 -2.08 -30.81
N GLN A 95 -4.95 -3.17 -30.36
CA GLN A 95 -5.31 -4.53 -30.74
C GLN A 95 -6.47 -5.03 -29.87
N THR A 96 -7.34 -5.85 -30.46
CA THR A 96 -8.41 -6.53 -29.76
C THR A 96 -8.14 -8.02 -29.66
N GLU A 97 -8.69 -8.64 -28.62
CA GLU A 97 -8.77 -10.09 -28.46
C GLU A 97 -10.22 -10.48 -28.15
N THR A 98 -10.58 -11.71 -28.48
CA THR A 98 -11.86 -12.30 -28.10
C THR A 98 -11.61 -13.26 -26.95
N ASP A 99 -12.35 -13.13 -25.85
CA ASP A 99 -12.25 -14.10 -24.77
C ASP A 99 -12.98 -15.42 -25.07
N ASP A 100 -12.83 -16.41 -24.20
CA ASP A 100 -13.43 -17.74 -24.38
C ASP A 100 -14.96 -17.72 -24.45
N ALA A 101 -15.61 -16.63 -23.99
CA ALA A 101 -17.04 -16.42 -24.05
C ALA A 101 -17.49 -15.62 -25.29
N GLY A 102 -16.56 -15.22 -26.16
CA GLY A 102 -16.84 -14.51 -27.41
C GLY A 102 -16.87 -12.99 -27.30
N PHE A 103 -16.52 -12.40 -26.14
CA PHE A 103 -16.52 -10.94 -25.99
C PHE A 103 -15.23 -10.33 -26.53
N VAL A 104 -15.38 -9.35 -27.44
CA VAL A 104 -14.26 -8.58 -27.98
C VAL A 104 -13.83 -7.53 -26.97
N ARG A 105 -12.56 -7.54 -26.58
CA ARG A 105 -11.96 -6.57 -25.66
C ARG A 105 -10.62 -6.06 -26.18
N LYS A 106 -10.20 -4.87 -25.73
CA LYS A 106 -8.85 -4.38 -26.05
C LYS A 106 -7.81 -5.22 -25.32
N MET A 107 -6.79 -5.68 -26.03
CA MET A 107 -5.63 -6.29 -25.42
C MET A 107 -4.90 -5.26 -24.55
N ALA A 108 -4.34 -5.71 -23.44
CA ALA A 108 -3.45 -4.88 -22.64
C ALA A 108 -2.00 -5.12 -23.05
N LYS A 109 -1.28 -4.05 -23.42
CA LYS A 109 0.14 -4.08 -23.74
C LYS A 109 0.96 -4.44 -22.49
N PHE A 110 1.94 -5.32 -22.63
CA PHE A 110 2.88 -5.66 -21.55
C PHE A 110 4.16 -4.83 -21.69
N GLU A 111 4.55 -4.13 -20.64
CA GLU A 111 5.80 -3.37 -20.62
C GLU A 111 6.60 -3.71 -19.37
N LYS A 112 7.83 -4.20 -19.56
CA LYS A 112 8.79 -4.31 -18.45
C LYS A 112 9.21 -2.91 -18.05
N PHE A 113 9.07 -2.58 -16.77
CA PHE A 113 9.49 -1.31 -16.23
C PHE A 113 10.74 -1.49 -15.38
N ARG A 114 11.80 -0.72 -15.68
CA ARG A 114 12.98 -0.65 -14.83
C ARG A 114 12.81 0.52 -13.88
N GLN A 115 12.50 0.23 -12.62
CA GLN A 115 12.34 1.27 -11.61
C GLN A 115 13.64 2.08 -11.48
N PRO A 116 13.57 3.42 -11.64
CA PRO A 116 14.72 4.27 -11.38
C PRO A 116 15.15 4.13 -9.93
N LYS A 117 16.46 4.11 -9.69
CA LYS A 117 17.00 4.28 -8.34
C LYS A 117 16.89 5.76 -7.99
N TRP A 118 15.70 6.17 -7.51
CA TRP A 118 15.37 7.58 -7.30
C TRP A 118 16.38 8.30 -6.42
N TRP A 119 16.94 7.61 -5.41
CA TRP A 119 17.98 8.17 -4.53
C TRP A 119 19.28 8.55 -5.27
N ARG A 120 19.49 8.14 -6.52
CA ARG A 120 20.65 8.56 -7.35
C ARG A 120 20.42 9.86 -8.11
N THR A 121 19.19 10.37 -8.17
CA THR A 121 18.84 11.53 -8.99
C THR A 121 19.13 12.83 -8.26
N THR A 122 18.85 13.96 -8.92
CA THR A 122 18.96 15.29 -8.34
C THR A 122 17.86 15.64 -7.35
N MET A 123 16.88 14.75 -7.12
CA MET A 123 15.79 14.95 -6.15
C MET A 123 16.27 15.00 -4.70
N LEU A 124 17.48 14.53 -4.41
CA LEU A 124 18.10 14.62 -3.09
C LEU A 124 19.34 15.52 -3.14
N PRO A 125 19.70 16.19 -2.03
CA PRO A 125 21.00 16.83 -1.90
C PRO A 125 22.12 15.77 -1.93
N LYS A 126 23.31 16.15 -2.41
CA LYS A 126 24.44 15.23 -2.65
C LYS A 126 24.74 14.29 -1.46
N PRO A 127 24.75 14.74 -0.19
CA PRO A 127 25.01 13.85 0.95
C PRO A 127 23.99 12.73 1.14
N LEU A 128 22.76 12.88 0.64
CA LEU A 128 21.67 11.91 0.78
C LEU A 128 21.52 10.97 -0.43
N ARG A 129 22.38 11.09 -1.45
CA ARG A 129 22.30 10.28 -2.69
C ARG A 129 22.98 8.92 -2.57
N HIS A 130 22.55 8.09 -1.63
CA HIS A 130 23.12 6.77 -1.39
C HIS A 130 22.03 5.72 -1.15
N PRO A 131 22.33 4.41 -1.34
CA PRO A 131 21.36 3.38 -1.00
C PRO A 131 21.04 3.41 0.50
N SER A 132 19.78 3.16 0.82
CA SER A 132 19.27 3.00 2.19
C SER A 132 18.21 1.88 2.22
N GLY A 133 17.65 1.57 3.39
CA GLY A 133 16.61 0.53 3.55
C GLY A 133 15.32 0.85 2.80
N HIS A 134 14.43 -0.15 2.69
CA HIS A 134 13.11 -0.07 2.05
C HIS A 134 13.17 0.67 0.69
N ASP A 135 13.89 0.06 -0.27
CA ASP A 135 14.12 0.57 -1.63
C ASP A 135 14.75 1.97 -1.74
N GLY A 136 15.44 2.40 -0.68
CA GLY A 136 16.13 3.68 -0.63
C GLY A 136 15.24 4.84 -0.19
N SER A 137 14.10 4.56 0.43
CA SER A 137 13.13 5.57 0.88
C SER A 137 13.63 6.42 2.06
N HIS A 138 14.52 5.91 2.91
CA HIS A 138 14.91 6.59 4.16
C HIS A 138 15.54 7.97 3.91
N THR A 139 16.32 8.10 2.84
CA THR A 139 16.99 9.37 2.50
C THR A 139 16.00 10.44 2.07
N PHE A 140 14.88 10.06 1.42
CA PHE A 140 13.79 10.97 1.08
C PHE A 140 13.00 11.40 2.31
N LEU A 141 12.67 10.45 3.20
CA LEU A 141 11.95 10.78 4.44
C LEU A 141 12.79 11.72 5.33
N THR A 142 14.09 11.45 5.44
CA THR A 142 15.01 12.31 6.18
C THR A 142 15.11 13.70 5.55
N HIS A 143 15.23 13.76 4.22
CA HIS A 143 15.30 15.04 3.51
C HIS A 143 14.03 15.87 3.73
N GLU A 144 12.85 15.27 3.55
CA GLU A 144 11.56 15.95 3.69
C GLU A 144 11.36 16.49 5.11
N PHE A 145 11.71 15.72 6.13
CA PHE A 145 11.60 16.16 7.52
C PHE A 145 12.48 17.38 7.81
N ILE A 146 13.75 17.35 7.42
CA ILE A 146 14.67 18.46 7.64
C ILE A 146 14.30 19.68 6.77
N ASP A 147 13.92 19.46 5.52
CA ASP A 147 13.53 20.52 4.60
C ASP A 147 12.28 21.25 5.08
N ALA A 148 11.30 20.53 5.64
CA ALA A 148 10.11 21.12 6.22
C ALA A 148 10.44 22.05 7.40
N LEU A 149 11.37 21.65 8.27
CA LEU A 149 11.83 22.46 9.39
C LEU A 149 12.58 23.71 8.94
N VAL A 150 13.51 23.56 7.99
CA VAL A 150 14.33 24.69 7.49
C VAL A 150 13.47 25.75 6.80
N HIS A 151 12.41 25.33 6.11
CA HIS A 151 11.51 26.24 5.38
C HIS A 151 10.25 26.61 6.17
N GLU A 152 10.14 26.25 7.44
CA GLU A 152 8.99 26.55 8.31
C GLU A 152 7.64 26.16 7.68
N ARG A 153 7.61 25.02 6.99
CA ARG A 153 6.41 24.49 6.32
C ARG A 153 5.92 23.20 6.99
N PRO A 154 4.61 22.87 6.89
CA PRO A 154 4.14 21.53 7.23
C PRO A 154 4.90 20.45 6.42
N PRO A 155 5.24 19.32 7.04
CA PRO A 155 5.79 18.18 6.31
C PRO A 155 4.72 17.55 5.42
N THR A 156 5.15 16.90 4.35
CA THR A 156 4.28 16.19 3.41
C THR A 156 3.44 15.11 4.11
N VAL A 157 4.03 14.41 5.08
CA VAL A 157 3.31 13.51 5.99
C VAL A 157 3.16 14.23 7.32
N ASP A 158 2.08 14.99 7.46
CA ASP A 158 1.69 15.63 8.71
C ASP A 158 0.93 14.64 9.63
N VAL A 159 0.38 15.15 10.74
CA VAL A 159 -0.38 14.33 11.69
C VAL A 159 -1.64 13.73 11.08
N TYR A 160 -2.31 14.41 10.15
CA TYR A 160 -3.55 13.95 9.54
C TYR A 160 -3.27 12.88 8.50
N GLU A 161 -2.25 13.06 7.67
CA GLU A 161 -1.75 12.04 6.76
C GLU A 161 -1.27 10.80 7.52
N ALA A 162 -0.52 10.97 8.61
CA ALA A 162 -0.09 9.86 9.47
C ALA A 162 -1.27 9.08 10.07
N LEU A 163 -2.31 9.78 10.54
CA LEU A 163 -3.53 9.16 11.06
C LEU A 163 -4.31 8.44 9.94
N ALA A 164 -4.47 9.07 8.78
CA ALA A 164 -5.13 8.47 7.62
C ALA A 164 -4.42 7.19 7.13
N MET A 165 -3.10 7.11 7.28
CA MET A 165 -2.33 5.91 6.98
C MET A 165 -2.43 4.84 8.08
N THR A 166 -2.51 5.23 9.35
CA THR A 166 -2.34 4.28 10.48
C THR A 166 -3.65 3.74 11.03
N VAL A 167 -4.62 4.62 11.27
CA VAL A 167 -5.92 4.29 11.88
C VAL A 167 -6.66 3.17 11.13
N PRO A 168 -6.70 3.13 9.78
CA PRO A 168 -7.38 2.06 9.06
C PRO A 168 -6.86 0.67 9.40
N GLY A 169 -5.55 0.51 9.64
CA GLY A 169 -4.96 -0.76 10.04
C GLY A 169 -5.41 -1.22 11.43
N ILE A 170 -5.57 -0.28 12.36
CA ILE A 170 -6.08 -0.55 13.72
C ILE A 170 -7.54 -1.02 13.65
N ILE A 171 -8.39 -0.32 12.89
CA ILE A 171 -9.79 -0.71 12.70
C ILE A 171 -9.90 -2.04 11.95
N ALA A 172 -9.01 -2.30 10.98
CA ALA A 172 -8.93 -3.59 10.32
C ALA A 172 -8.63 -4.72 11.32
N HIS A 173 -7.69 -4.51 12.23
CA HIS A 173 -7.40 -5.49 13.26
C HIS A 173 -8.61 -5.75 14.18
N GLN A 174 -9.32 -4.69 14.60
CA GLN A 174 -10.57 -4.83 15.35
C GLN A 174 -11.65 -5.60 14.57
N SER A 175 -11.75 -5.39 13.25
CA SER A 175 -12.66 -6.14 12.39
C SER A 175 -12.34 -7.63 12.39
N ALA A 176 -11.06 -8.00 12.35
CA ALA A 176 -10.65 -9.40 12.41
C ALA A 176 -10.95 -10.06 13.76
N LEU A 177 -10.73 -9.34 14.87
CA LEU A 177 -11.13 -9.81 16.21
C LEU A 177 -12.65 -10.00 16.31
N ALA A 178 -13.43 -9.17 15.60
CA ALA A 178 -14.88 -9.26 15.51
C ALA A 178 -15.38 -10.20 14.39
N GLY A 179 -14.59 -11.21 14.00
CA GLY A 179 -15.01 -12.23 13.03
C GLY A 179 -15.23 -11.70 11.61
N GLY A 180 -14.55 -10.62 11.23
CA GLY A 180 -14.68 -10.01 9.90
C GLY A 180 -15.86 -9.07 9.73
N LYS A 181 -16.51 -8.66 10.82
CA LYS A 181 -17.55 -7.62 10.78
C LYS A 181 -17.02 -6.38 10.08
N GLN A 182 -17.78 -5.83 9.13
CA GLN A 182 -17.42 -4.55 8.52
C GLN A 182 -17.53 -3.44 9.57
N LEU A 183 -16.45 -2.65 9.72
CA LEU A 183 -16.35 -1.54 10.65
C LEU A 183 -16.16 -0.23 9.90
N LYS A 184 -16.71 0.85 10.45
CA LYS A 184 -16.47 2.21 9.99
C LYS A 184 -15.12 2.70 10.52
N ILE A 185 -14.36 3.37 9.67
CA ILE A 185 -13.10 3.99 10.01
C ILE A 185 -13.38 5.47 10.36
N PRO A 186 -12.95 5.96 11.53
CA PRO A 186 -13.09 7.36 11.89
C PRO A 186 -12.15 8.21 11.03
N SER A 187 -12.64 9.37 10.59
CA SER A 187 -11.79 10.41 10.00
C SER A 187 -11.33 11.37 11.07
N PHE A 188 -10.07 11.79 10.97
CA PHE A 188 -9.46 12.80 11.82
C PHE A 188 -9.11 14.07 11.04
N ASP A 189 -9.43 14.10 9.75
CA ASP A 189 -9.18 15.28 8.92
C ASP A 189 -9.94 16.50 9.50
N PRO A 190 -9.35 17.71 9.44
CA PRO A 190 -10.02 18.92 9.87
C PRO A 190 -11.35 19.10 9.13
N LYS A 191 -12.36 19.61 9.84
CA LYS A 191 -13.59 20.06 9.19
C LYS A 191 -13.23 21.19 8.24
N ARG A 192 -13.56 21.01 6.96
CA ARG A 192 -13.48 22.06 5.94
C ARG A 192 -14.67 23.00 6.05
#